data_AF-A0A1A6BI35-F1
#
_entry.id   AF-A0A1A6BI35-F1
#
_cell.length_a   1.000
_cell.length_b   1.000
_cell.length_c   1.000
_cell.angle_alpha   90.00
_cell.angle_beta   90.00
_cell.angle_gamma   90.00
#
_symmetry.space_group_name_H-M   'P 1'
#
loop_
_entity.id
_entity.type
_entity.pdbx_description
1 polymer ?
#
loop_
_entity_poly.entity_id
_entity_poly.type
_entity_poly.pdbx_seq_one_letter_code
_entity_poly.pdbx_strand_id
1 'polypeptide(L)'
;MAKHRTLNGAMAAGNLLAEAEIRYKLLAEAFEQMPQLRSQLNPQIERAKAEIARLRALAPKRQEAAPAADEKGGGKVVAFDADRFRKSG
;
A
#
# COMPACT_ATOMS: atom_id res chain seq x y z
N MET A 1 -8.80 -6.52 -1.50
CA MET A 1 -9.96 -5.76 -2.00
C MET A 1 -11.34 -6.34 -1.60
N ALA A 2 -11.45 -7.25 -0.61
CA ALA A 2 -12.67 -8.05 -0.45
C ALA A 2 -13.80 -7.46 0.42
N LYS A 3 -13.68 -6.25 1.01
CA LYS A 3 -14.71 -5.72 1.94
C LYS A 3 -15.60 -4.60 1.37
N HIS A 4 -15.17 -3.86 0.35
CA HIS A 4 -15.97 -2.77 -0.23
C HIS A 4 -16.06 -2.97 -1.75
N ARG A 5 -17.28 -3.23 -2.25
CA ARG A 5 -17.56 -3.43 -3.69
C ARG A 5 -17.80 -2.12 -4.45
N THR A 6 -18.17 -1.06 -3.74
CA THR A 6 -18.55 0.23 -4.31
C THR A 6 -17.78 1.36 -3.65
N LEU A 7 -17.57 2.45 -4.39
CA LEU A 7 -16.92 3.65 -3.87
C LEU A 7 -17.68 4.19 -2.64
N ASN A 8 -19.00 4.33 -2.75
CA ASN A 8 -19.86 4.79 -1.66
C ASN A 8 -19.76 3.88 -0.42
N GLY A 9 -19.63 2.57 -0.61
CA GLY A 9 -19.45 1.62 0.49
C GLY A 9 -18.10 1.76 1.20
N ALA A 10 -17.05 2.17 0.49
CA ALA A 10 -15.75 2.48 1.11
C ALA A 10 -15.79 3.81 1.86
N MET A 11 -16.42 4.84 1.27
CA MET A 11 -16.61 6.16 1.89
C MET A 11 -17.43 6.06 3.19
N ALA A 12 -18.57 5.36 3.16
CA ALA A 12 -19.43 5.19 4.33
C ALA A 12 -18.73 4.44 5.48
N ALA A 13 -17.77 3.58 5.17
CA ALA A 13 -16.97 2.85 6.15
C ALA A 13 -15.71 3.61 6.60
N GLY A 14 -15.45 4.81 6.09
CA GLY A 14 -14.24 5.58 6.36
C GLY A 14 -12.95 4.88 5.90
N ASN A 15 -13.05 3.93 4.97
CA ASN A 15 -11.90 3.14 4.51
C ASN A 15 -11.18 3.86 3.37
N LEU A 16 -10.34 4.83 3.73
CA LEU A 16 -9.64 5.70 2.80
C LEU A 16 -8.79 4.95 1.78
N LEU A 17 -8.12 3.85 2.18
CA LEU A 17 -7.33 3.04 1.26
C LEU A 17 -8.21 2.32 0.23
N ALA A 18 -9.31 1.70 0.68
CA ALA A 18 -10.24 1.06 -0.24
C ALA A 18 -10.91 2.07 -1.18
N GLU A 19 -11.23 3.27 -0.68
CA GLU A 19 -11.78 4.35 -1.48
C GLU A 19 -10.80 4.78 -2.58
N ALA A 20 -9.54 5.05 -2.24
CA ALA A 20 -8.51 5.45 -3.19
C ALA A 20 -8.25 4.35 -4.25
N GLU A 21 -8.23 3.09 -3.85
CA GLU A 21 -8.07 1.95 -4.76
C GLU A 21 -9.24 1.80 -5.74
N ILE A 22 -10.48 1.93 -5.26
CA ILE A 22 -11.68 1.88 -6.13
C ILE A 22 -11.69 3.08 -7.08
N ARG A 23 -11.35 4.28 -6.59
CA ARG A 23 -11.25 5.49 -7.41
C ARG A 23 -10.23 5.34 -8.52
N TYR A 24 -9.04 4.82 -8.22
CA TYR A 24 -8.02 4.50 -9.22
C TYR A 24 -8.56 3.54 -10.29
N LYS A 25 -9.25 2.46 -9.87
CA LYS A 25 -9.83 1.49 -10.79
C LYS A 25 -10.85 2.12 -11.74
N LEU A 26 -11.78 2.92 -11.21
CA LEU A 26 -12.79 3.62 -12.01
C LEU A 26 -12.15 4.60 -13.01
N LEU A 27 -11.11 5.33 -12.59
CA LEU A 27 -10.37 6.23 -13.47
C LEU A 27 -9.61 5.48 -14.57
N ALA A 28 -9.01 4.33 -14.25
CA ALA A 28 -8.33 3.49 -15.23
C ALA A 28 -9.30 2.90 -16.26
N GLU A 29 -10.46 2.40 -15.81
CA GLU A 29 -11.53 1.93 -16.70
C GLU A 29 -12.01 3.05 -17.64
N ALA A 30 -12.26 4.25 -17.11
CA ALA A 30 -12.63 5.42 -17.92
C ALA A 30 -11.53 5.84 -18.91
N PHE A 31 -10.26 5.73 -18.53
CA PHE A 31 -9.11 6.05 -19.38
C PHE A 31 -8.98 5.10 -20.57
N GLU A 32 -9.32 3.82 -20.37
CA GLU A 32 -9.37 2.81 -21.43
C GLU A 32 -10.58 3.04 -22.35
N GLN A 33 -11.75 3.29 -21.78
CA GLN A 33 -13.01 3.42 -22.52
C GLN A 33 -13.16 4.77 -23.24
N MET A 34 -12.53 5.85 -22.76
CA MET A 34 -12.67 7.20 -23.30
C MET A 34 -11.31 7.82 -23.66
N PRO A 35 -10.71 7.43 -24.79
CA PRO A 35 -9.39 7.93 -25.21
C PRO A 35 -9.29 9.46 -25.31
N GLN A 36 -10.39 10.13 -25.63
CA GLN A 36 -10.49 11.58 -25.72
C GLN A 36 -10.28 12.31 -24.38
N LEU A 37 -10.46 11.61 -23.26
CA LEU A 37 -10.31 12.18 -21.92
C LEU A 37 -8.92 11.90 -21.30
N ARG A 38 -8.02 11.20 -22.00
CA ARG A 38 -6.74 10.74 -21.43
C ARG A 38 -5.87 11.86 -20.88
N SER A 39 -5.81 13.00 -21.56
CA SER A 39 -5.04 14.16 -21.09
C SER A 39 -5.57 14.71 -19.76
N GLN A 40 -6.88 14.60 -19.52
CA GLN A 40 -7.55 15.06 -18.29
C GLN A 40 -7.49 14.00 -17.18
N LEU A 41 -7.58 12.71 -17.54
CA LEU A 41 -7.60 11.59 -16.62
C LEU A 41 -6.21 11.21 -16.10
N ASN A 42 -5.16 11.34 -16.92
CA ASN A 42 -3.79 10.98 -16.53
C ASN A 42 -3.33 11.63 -15.22
N PRO A 43 -3.47 12.97 -15.04
CA PRO A 43 -3.10 13.60 -13.77
C PRO A 43 -3.89 13.07 -12.58
N GLN A 44 -5.16 12.70 -12.76
CA GLN A 44 -6.00 12.17 -11.67
C GLN A 44 -5.57 10.74 -11.30
N ILE A 45 -5.22 9.93 -12.30
CA ILE A 45 -4.69 8.57 -12.11
C ILE A 45 -3.39 8.62 -11.32
N GLU A 46 -2.45 9.50 -11.69
CA GLU A 46 -1.18 9.62 -10.98
C GLU A 46 -1.36 10.13 -9.55
N ARG A 47 -2.29 11.06 -9.32
CA ARG A 47 -2.67 11.49 -7.96
C ARG A 47 -3.22 10.33 -7.14
N ALA A 48 -4.12 9.52 -7.71
CA ALA A 48 -4.68 8.36 -7.03
C ALA A 48 -3.61 7.31 -6.70
N LYS A 49 -2.66 7.05 -7.61
CA LYS A 49 -1.50 6.16 -7.32
C LYS A 49 -0.65 6.69 -6.17
N ALA A 50 -0.34 7.99 -6.17
CA ALA A 50 0.44 8.61 -5.10
C ALA A 50 -0.29 8.53 -3.74
N GLU A 51 -1.61 8.74 -3.74
CA GLU A 51 -2.44 8.61 -2.55
C GLU A 51 -2.48 7.16 -2.03
N ILE A 52 -2.66 6.17 -2.91
CA ILE A 52 -2.60 4.74 -2.54
C ILE A 52 -1.23 4.41 -1.92
N ALA A 53 -0.13 4.86 -2.53
CA ALA A 53 1.21 4.62 -2.01
C ALA A 53 1.39 5.22 -0.60
N ARG A 54 0.94 6.47 -0.41
CA ARG A 54 0.97 7.15 0.90
C ARG A 54 0.12 6.42 1.92
N LEU A 55 -1.12 6.05 1.59
CA LEU A 55 -2.03 5.36 2.50
C LEU A 55 -1.54 3.95 2.85
N ARG A 56 -0.90 3.25 1.92
CA ARG A 56 -0.25 1.96 2.21
C ARG A 56 0.96 2.09 3.13
N ALA A 57 1.73 3.16 2.99
CA ALA A 57 2.86 3.44 3.88
C ALA A 57 2.39 3.85 5.29
N LEU A 58 1.26 4.55 5.39
CA LEU A 58 0.64 4.98 6.66
C LEU A 58 -0.21 3.89 7.31
N ALA A 59 -0.72 2.93 6.53
CA ALA A 59 -1.39 1.77 7.09
C ALA A 59 -0.40 1.11 8.06
N PRO A 60 -0.75 0.93 9.34
CA PRO A 60 0.09 0.16 10.23
C PRO A 60 0.34 -1.15 9.51
N LYS A 61 1.63 -1.55 9.36
CA LYS A 61 2.01 -2.88 8.85
C LYS A 61 0.99 -3.81 9.44
N ARG A 62 0.13 -4.36 8.58
CA ARG A 62 -0.98 -5.24 8.95
C ARG A 62 -0.45 -6.03 10.13
N GLN A 63 -1.00 -5.80 11.33
CA GLN A 63 -0.75 -6.70 12.45
C GLN A 63 -1.06 -8.04 11.85
N GLU A 64 0.01 -8.77 11.55
CA GLU A 64 -0.07 -10.11 11.07
C GLU A 64 -0.98 -10.77 12.09
N ALA A 65 -2.04 -11.39 11.58
CA ALA A 65 -2.60 -12.53 12.27
C ALA A 65 -1.40 -13.32 12.83
N ALA A 66 -1.45 -13.57 14.15
CA ALA A 66 -0.44 -14.23 14.96
C ALA A 66 0.65 -14.97 14.15
N PRO A 67 1.95 -14.81 14.48
CA PRO A 67 3.02 -15.44 13.72
C PRO A 67 2.84 -16.96 13.75
N ALA A 68 2.29 -17.52 12.66
CA ALA A 68 2.72 -18.83 12.21
C ALA A 68 4.07 -18.59 11.56
N ALA A 69 5.12 -19.07 12.22
CA ALA A 69 6.45 -19.19 11.67
C ALA A 69 6.37 -19.68 10.21
N ASP A 70 6.97 -18.97 9.27
CA ASP A 70 8.24 -19.47 8.73
C ASP A 70 8.92 -18.47 7.81
N GLU A 71 10.22 -18.65 7.79
CA GLU A 71 11.29 -17.86 7.21
C GLU A 71 11.19 -17.66 5.69
N LYS A 72 11.56 -16.45 5.22
CA LYS A 72 12.75 -16.19 4.37
C LYS A 72 12.61 -14.84 3.66
N GLY A 73 13.53 -13.92 3.97
CA GLY A 73 13.77 -12.73 3.13
C GLY A 73 14.09 -11.43 3.86
N GLY A 74 14.14 -11.40 5.19
CA GLY A 74 14.61 -10.24 5.94
C GLY A 74 16.07 -10.43 6.34
N GLY A 75 17.00 -9.69 5.74
CA GLY A 75 18.40 -9.67 6.17
C GLY A 75 18.46 -9.45 7.69
N LYS A 76 19.06 -10.41 8.40
CA LYS A 76 19.15 -10.40 9.86
C LYS A 76 19.96 -9.17 10.29
N VAL A 77 19.28 -8.12 10.74
CA VAL A 77 19.92 -6.99 11.40
C VAL A 77 20.40 -7.49 12.75
N VAL A 78 21.69 -7.81 12.84
CA VAL A 78 22.33 -8.20 14.10
C VAL A 78 22.68 -6.91 14.84
N ALA A 79 22.26 -6.82 16.10
CA ALA A 79 22.64 -5.70 16.95
C ALA A 79 24.17 -5.63 17.09
N PHE A 80 24.71 -4.41 17.11
CA PHE A 80 26.14 -4.20 17.28
C PHE A 80 26.59 -4.72 18.65
N ASP A 81 27.50 -5.69 18.64
CA ASP A 81 28.12 -6.27 19.82
C ASP A 81 29.60 -5.87 19.86
N ALA A 82 29.94 -4.98 20.78
CA ALA A 82 31.28 -4.44 20.95
C ALA A 82 32.26 -5.44 21.56
N ASP A 83 31.77 -6.41 22.33
CA ASP A 83 32.61 -7.40 23.00
C ASP A 83 33.20 -8.39 21.98
N ARG A 84 32.53 -8.57 20.85
CA ARG A 84 32.98 -9.37 19.70
C ARG A 84 34.28 -8.87 19.05
N PHE A 85 34.63 -7.61 19.27
CA PHE A 85 35.82 -6.98 18.71
C PHE A 85 36.93 -6.73 19.73
N ARG A 86 36.75 -7.14 20.99
CA ARG A 86 37.84 -7.10 21.97
C ARG A 86 38.79 -8.27 21.70
N LYS A 87 40.08 -7.94 21.64
CA LYS A 87 41.16 -8.93 21.56
C LYS A 87 41.18 -9.71 22.87
N SER A 88 40.92 -11.01 22.82
CA SER A 88 41.17 -11.90 23.95
C SER A 88 42.66 -11.84 24.27
N GLY A 89 42.98 -11.53 25.52
CA GLY A 89 44.35 -11.41 26.03
C GLY A 89 45.18 -12.67 25.79
#